data_AF-A0A395M7J7-F1
#
_entry.id   AF-A0A395M7J7-F1
#
_cell.length_a   1.000
_cell.length_b   1.000
_cell.length_c   1.000
_cell.angle_alpha   90.00
_cell.angle_beta   90.00
_cell.angle_gamma   90.00
#
_symmetry.space_group_name_H-M   'P 1'
#
loop_
_entity.id
_entity.type
_entity.pdbx_description
1 polymer ?
#
loop_
_entity_poly.entity_id
_entity_poly.type
_entity_poly.pdbx_seq_one_letter_code
_entity_poly.pdbx_strand_id
1 'polypeptide(L)'
;MTRNNTLPSVTPGYGLNMSTFAAAPVQPQTTSYEVATRSLLQSHFSKETAKPLILGMQELHTLVKMATHEFGLFTAIVGDDTRRIVVGRSLGEVQGLAETVTYPFGRGERARKMAWLEAMGEHYEYLSDKPGGRVQGSYIIKCDELQFRNDYEHGEMQRLDIFERDEVTCANIELGELDGVMLLSTNDSALDALEHSYDMNDPNVTFRKCNPETCTAPTPKWSPTTGRRFFFRLRGKEIASGETVSEPECGDIEFLDDDFTKFVGNINVPFMGEEVEFRGFKVSDTPLDQPCDWEYFSFEEPVNSRRCEHGFEGEFE
;
A
#
# COMPACT_ATOMS: atom_id res chain seq x y z
N MET A 1 -11.03 -44.49 9.16
CA MET A 1 -9.80 -44.60 9.97
C MET A 1 -9.64 -43.32 10.76
N THR A 2 -9.38 -43.46 12.04
CA THR A 2 -9.55 -42.50 13.14
C THR A 2 -8.53 -41.35 13.15
N ARG A 3 -9.01 -40.20 13.64
CA ARG A 3 -8.31 -38.95 13.99
C ARG A 3 -7.06 -39.17 14.84
N ASN A 4 -6.13 -38.22 14.80
CA ASN A 4 -5.39 -37.80 16.01
C ASN A 4 -5.03 -36.31 15.95
N ASN A 5 -5.74 -35.56 16.81
CA ASN A 5 -5.37 -34.26 17.34
C ASN A 5 -4.38 -34.48 18.49
N THR A 6 -3.35 -33.64 18.62
CA THR A 6 -2.55 -33.58 19.85
C THR A 6 -2.07 -32.16 20.13
N LEU A 7 -2.67 -31.57 21.17
CA LEU A 7 -2.11 -30.61 22.14
C LEU A 7 -2.95 -30.79 23.43
N PRO A 8 -2.49 -30.42 24.64
CA PRO A 8 -1.12 -30.27 25.15
C PRO A 8 -0.89 -31.16 26.40
N SER A 9 0.38 -31.43 26.78
CA SER A 9 0.66 -32.16 28.02
C SER A 9 0.69 -31.22 29.23
N VAL A 10 -0.22 -31.46 30.17
CA VAL A 10 -0.19 -31.00 31.56
C VAL A 10 0.46 -32.11 32.39
N THR A 11 1.44 -31.77 33.24
CA THR A 11 2.05 -32.73 34.16
C THR A 11 1.80 -32.31 35.62
N PRO A 12 1.08 -33.11 36.42
CA PRO A 12 1.08 -33.00 37.88
C PRO A 12 2.22 -33.85 38.48
N GLY A 13 2.79 -33.37 39.58
CA GLY A 13 4.01 -33.89 40.19
C GLY A 13 3.84 -34.98 41.25
N TYR A 14 4.94 -35.11 42.00
CA TYR A 14 5.24 -35.92 43.19
C TYR A 14 5.81 -37.33 42.98
N GLY A 15 7.08 -37.43 43.36
CA GLY A 15 7.84 -38.66 43.61
C GLY A 15 9.16 -38.29 44.27
N LEU A 16 9.09 -37.87 45.54
CA LEU A 16 10.24 -37.52 46.38
C LEU A 16 11.19 -38.72 46.50
N ASN A 17 12.49 -38.48 46.30
CA ASN A 17 13.50 -39.22 47.04
C ASN A 17 14.47 -38.21 47.67
N MET A 18 14.50 -38.22 49.00
CA MET A 18 15.25 -37.28 49.82
C MET A 18 16.71 -37.68 49.89
N SER A 19 17.58 -36.80 49.43
CA SER A 19 18.97 -36.70 49.90
C SER A 19 19.16 -35.27 50.39
N THR A 20 19.29 -35.15 51.70
CA THR A 20 19.35 -33.90 52.44
C THR A 20 20.65 -33.16 52.14
N PHE A 21 20.63 -32.28 51.14
CA PHE A 21 21.43 -31.07 51.16
C PHE A 21 20.49 -29.92 51.49
N ALA A 22 20.67 -29.32 52.66
CA ALA A 22 20.11 -28.00 52.92
C ALA A 22 20.82 -27.02 51.98
N ALA A 23 20.27 -26.84 50.79
CA ALA A 23 20.66 -25.74 49.92
C ALA A 23 20.30 -24.46 50.66
N ALA A 24 21.30 -23.65 50.98
CA ALA A 24 21.08 -22.27 51.36
C ALA A 24 20.14 -21.63 50.31
N PRO A 25 19.16 -20.81 50.71
CA PRO A 25 18.32 -20.13 49.74
C PRO A 25 19.24 -19.39 48.78
N VAL A 26 19.22 -19.80 47.51
CA VAL A 26 19.93 -19.10 46.44
C VAL A 26 19.32 -17.71 46.43
N GLN A 27 20.02 -16.73 46.99
CA GLN A 27 19.62 -15.34 46.89
C GLN A 27 19.49 -15.05 45.39
N PRO A 28 18.35 -14.50 44.92
CA PRO A 28 18.24 -14.10 43.53
C PRO A 28 19.38 -13.10 43.27
N GLN A 29 20.35 -13.51 42.46
CA GLN A 29 21.45 -12.64 42.10
C GLN A 29 20.87 -11.54 41.22
N THR A 30 20.76 -10.34 41.77
CA THR A 30 20.35 -9.15 41.03
C THR A 30 21.29 -8.98 39.84
N THR A 31 20.76 -9.00 38.63
CA THR A 31 21.60 -8.85 37.44
C THR A 31 22.10 -7.41 37.32
N SER A 32 23.25 -7.20 36.68
CA SER A 32 23.75 -5.84 36.37
C SER A 32 22.71 -5.04 35.55
N TYR A 33 21.85 -5.73 34.81
CA TYR A 33 20.78 -5.14 34.01
C TYR A 33 19.62 -4.63 34.88
N GLU A 34 19.17 -5.40 35.87
CA GLU A 34 18.15 -4.96 36.83
C GLU A 34 18.57 -3.69 37.57
N VAL A 35 19.83 -3.62 38.02
CA VAL A 35 20.37 -2.44 38.72
C VAL A 35 20.36 -1.21 37.81
N ALA A 36 20.84 -1.36 36.56
CA ALA A 36 20.87 -0.28 35.59
C ALA A 36 19.45 0.20 35.22
N THR A 37 18.52 -0.74 35.02
CA THR A 37 17.13 -0.45 34.66
C THR A 37 16.40 0.25 35.80
N ARG A 38 16.58 -0.22 37.05
CA ARG A 38 16.01 0.43 38.24
C ARG A 38 16.55 1.86 38.40
N SER A 39 17.84 2.07 38.20
CA SER A 39 18.44 3.41 38.23
C SER A 39 17.89 4.32 37.11
N LEU A 40 17.68 3.78 35.91
CA LEU A 40 17.08 4.52 34.79
C LEU A 40 15.65 4.94 35.10
N LEU A 41 14.80 4.00 35.54
CA LEU A 41 13.41 4.30 35.87
C LEU A 41 13.30 5.31 37.03
N GLN A 42 14.09 5.11 38.09
CA GLN A 42 14.13 6.03 39.23
C GLN A 42 14.57 7.44 38.84
N SER A 43 15.62 7.57 38.01
CA SER A 43 16.13 8.88 37.61
C SER A 43 15.18 9.59 36.64
N HIS A 44 14.66 8.88 35.63
CA HIS A 44 13.78 9.46 34.62
C HIS A 44 12.43 9.85 35.20
N PHE A 45 11.79 8.97 35.95
CA PHE A 45 10.46 9.22 36.52
C PHE A 45 10.51 9.93 37.88
N SER A 46 11.68 10.41 38.34
CA SER A 46 11.76 11.27 39.54
C SER A 46 11.01 12.60 39.38
N LYS A 47 10.81 13.04 38.15
CA LYS A 47 10.04 14.24 37.80
C LYS A 47 8.60 13.86 37.44
N GLU A 48 7.66 14.66 37.90
CA GLU A 48 6.23 14.44 37.68
C GLU A 48 5.84 14.60 36.20
N THR A 49 6.60 15.39 35.44
CA THR A 49 6.39 15.69 34.00
C THR A 49 7.16 14.77 33.05
N ALA A 50 7.66 13.62 33.54
CA ALA A 50 8.45 12.70 32.74
C ALA A 50 7.61 12.03 31.64
N LYS A 51 8.02 12.23 30.38
CA LYS A 51 7.43 11.59 29.20
C LYS A 51 7.65 10.07 29.20
N PRO A 52 6.77 9.28 28.57
CA PRO A 52 6.96 7.84 28.44
C PRO A 52 8.23 7.50 27.63
N LEU A 53 8.81 6.34 27.92
CA LEU A 53 10.07 5.84 27.36
C LEU A 53 9.87 4.51 26.66
N ILE A 54 10.68 4.26 25.62
CA ILE A 54 10.78 2.96 24.95
C ILE A 54 12.05 2.27 25.42
N LEU A 55 11.92 1.05 25.92
CA LEU A 55 13.04 0.24 26.42
C LEU A 55 13.19 -1.05 25.59
N GLY A 56 14.42 -1.53 25.49
CA GLY A 56 14.77 -2.75 24.74
C GLY A 56 14.42 -4.05 25.48
N MET A 57 14.55 -5.17 24.76
CA MET A 57 14.01 -6.49 25.09
C MET A 57 14.66 -7.30 26.22
N GLN A 58 15.77 -6.84 26.81
CA GLN A 58 16.44 -7.69 27.80
C GLN A 58 15.54 -7.85 29.04
N GLU A 59 15.16 -9.09 29.33
CA GLU A 59 14.38 -9.46 30.52
C GLU A 59 12.99 -8.78 30.63
N LEU A 60 12.21 -8.78 29.54
CA LEU A 60 10.87 -8.16 29.45
C LEU A 60 9.98 -8.39 30.69
N HIS A 61 9.88 -9.64 31.18
CA HIS A 61 9.06 -9.95 32.35
C HIS A 61 9.56 -9.23 33.60
N THR A 62 10.88 -9.19 33.80
CA THR A 62 11.51 -8.50 34.93
C THR A 62 11.24 -7.00 34.84
N LEU A 63 11.35 -6.42 33.65
CA LEU A 63 11.11 -5.00 33.44
C LEU A 63 9.64 -4.60 33.63
N VAL A 64 8.70 -5.38 33.08
CA VAL A 64 7.26 -5.20 33.34
C VAL A 64 6.99 -5.26 34.84
N LYS A 65 7.57 -6.25 35.52
CA LYS A 65 7.37 -6.45 36.96
C LYS A 65 7.91 -5.25 37.76
N MET A 66 9.13 -4.80 37.47
CA MET A 66 9.72 -3.63 38.14
C MET A 66 8.86 -2.37 37.89
N ALA A 67 8.57 -2.06 36.62
CA ALA A 67 7.83 -0.85 36.26
C ALA A 67 6.44 -0.80 36.93
N THR A 68 5.69 -1.91 36.89
CA THR A 68 4.32 -1.96 37.43
C THR A 68 4.30 -2.09 38.95
N HIS A 69 5.06 -3.01 39.54
CA HIS A 69 4.94 -3.34 40.96
C HIS A 69 5.83 -2.47 41.86
N GLU A 70 7.01 -2.03 41.40
CA GLU A 70 7.92 -1.21 42.22
C GLU A 70 7.67 0.29 42.02
N PHE A 71 7.35 0.71 40.80
CA PHE A 71 7.23 2.13 40.44
C PHE A 71 5.80 2.61 40.16
N GLY A 72 4.82 1.69 40.08
CA GLY A 72 3.43 2.04 39.77
C GLY A 72 3.24 2.64 38.37
N LEU A 73 4.07 2.26 37.41
CA LEU A 73 4.03 2.76 36.03
C LEU A 73 3.17 1.85 35.14
N PHE A 74 2.58 2.44 34.10
CA PHE A 74 1.90 1.72 33.03
C PHE A 74 2.92 1.22 32.01
N THR A 75 2.63 0.08 31.39
CA THR A 75 3.48 -0.53 30.37
C THR A 75 2.66 -1.02 29.17
N ALA A 76 3.28 -1.01 27.99
CA ALA A 76 2.74 -1.60 26.77
C ALA A 76 3.86 -2.25 25.95
N ILE A 77 3.66 -3.48 25.46
CA ILE A 77 4.63 -4.19 24.63
C ILE A 77 4.38 -3.80 23.17
N VAL A 78 5.45 -3.47 22.43
CA VAL A 78 5.36 -2.87 21.09
C VAL A 78 6.38 -3.46 20.12
N GLY A 79 5.98 -3.56 18.85
CA GLY A 79 6.82 -4.02 17.73
C GLY A 79 6.84 -5.55 17.56
N ASP A 80 6.69 -5.99 16.30
CA ASP A 80 6.52 -7.39 15.92
C ASP A 80 7.79 -8.23 16.18
N ASP A 81 8.95 -7.74 15.71
CA ASP A 81 10.20 -8.51 15.74
C ASP A 81 11.24 -8.02 16.77
N THR A 82 11.17 -6.76 17.20
CA THR A 82 12.12 -6.20 18.20
C THR A 82 11.57 -6.09 19.61
N ARG A 83 10.28 -6.43 19.81
CA ARG A 83 9.54 -6.57 21.08
C ARG A 83 9.92 -5.55 22.17
N ARG A 84 9.88 -4.26 21.85
CA ARG A 84 10.20 -3.20 22.82
C ARG A 84 9.07 -3.04 23.84
N ILE A 85 9.31 -2.27 24.89
CA ILE A 85 8.31 -1.94 25.90
C ILE A 85 8.26 -0.44 26.12
N VAL A 86 7.05 0.12 26.04
CA VAL A 86 6.77 1.50 26.43
C VAL A 86 6.43 1.52 27.91
N VAL A 87 7.01 2.46 28.65
CA VAL A 87 6.79 2.65 30.09
C VAL A 87 6.47 4.11 30.38
N GLY A 88 5.48 4.40 31.23
CA GLY A 88 5.09 5.78 31.56
C GLY A 88 4.10 5.90 32.72
N ARG A 89 3.83 7.14 33.15
CA ARG A 89 2.93 7.45 34.29
C ARG A 89 1.44 7.50 33.90
N SER A 90 1.14 7.74 32.63
CA SER A 90 -0.22 7.83 32.10
C SER A 90 -0.49 6.69 31.14
N LEU A 91 -1.60 5.97 31.36
CA LEU A 91 -2.03 4.91 30.43
C LEU A 91 -2.26 5.47 29.02
N GLY A 92 -2.87 6.65 28.91
CA GLY A 92 -3.13 7.28 27.60
C GLY A 92 -1.86 7.68 26.87
N GLU A 93 -0.85 8.20 27.58
CA GLU A 93 0.44 8.54 26.96
C GLU A 93 1.24 7.29 26.57
N VAL A 94 1.19 6.23 27.39
CA VAL A 94 1.82 4.94 27.10
C VAL A 94 1.16 4.29 25.90
N GLN A 95 -0.18 4.30 25.80
CA GLN A 95 -0.90 3.78 24.64
C GLN A 95 -0.61 4.61 23.39
N GLY A 96 -0.65 5.95 23.47
CA GLY A 96 -0.35 6.82 22.34
C GLY A 96 1.08 6.63 21.81
N LEU A 97 2.08 6.55 22.69
CA LEU A 97 3.45 6.23 22.28
C LEU A 97 3.58 4.77 21.82
N ALA A 98 2.81 3.84 22.37
CA ALA A 98 2.84 2.45 21.94
C ALA A 98 2.29 2.26 20.52
N GLU A 99 1.25 2.99 20.17
CA GLU A 99 0.69 3.02 18.81
C GLU A 99 1.72 3.55 17.81
N THR A 100 2.44 4.63 18.13
CA THR A 100 3.47 5.19 17.23
C THR A 100 4.70 4.30 17.08
N VAL A 101 4.96 3.38 18.02
CA VAL A 101 6.15 2.50 17.99
C VAL A 101 5.84 1.12 17.45
N THR A 102 4.65 0.58 17.74
CA THR A 102 4.17 -0.68 17.15
C THR A 102 3.98 -0.50 15.65
N TYR A 103 3.60 0.71 15.23
CA TYR A 103 3.43 1.08 13.84
C TYR A 103 4.14 2.43 13.62
N PRO A 104 5.46 2.44 13.30
CA PRO A 104 6.19 3.68 12.97
C PRO A 104 5.65 4.37 11.71
N PHE A 105 4.79 3.66 11.00
CA PHE A 105 4.05 4.02 9.82
C PHE A 105 2.63 4.39 10.27
N GLY A 106 2.19 5.64 10.06
CA GLY A 106 0.95 6.19 10.63
C GLY A 106 -0.34 5.38 10.33
N ARG A 107 -1.48 5.78 10.91
CA ARG A 107 -2.79 5.11 10.71
C ARG A 107 -3.10 4.82 9.24
N GLY A 108 -2.74 5.72 8.32
CA GLY A 108 -2.94 5.54 6.87
C GLY A 108 -2.13 4.37 6.28
N GLU A 109 -0.90 4.12 6.71
CA GLU A 109 -0.10 3.04 6.14
C GLU A 109 -0.55 1.65 6.61
N ARG A 110 -1.10 1.54 7.83
CA ARG A 110 -1.80 0.33 8.27
C ARG A 110 -3.05 0.09 7.42
N ALA A 111 -3.88 1.11 7.22
CA ALA A 111 -5.06 1.01 6.38
C ALA A 111 -4.67 0.57 4.96
N ARG A 112 -3.61 1.16 4.39
CA ARG A 112 -3.04 0.77 3.09
C ARG A 112 -2.57 -0.68 3.06
N LYS A 113 -1.79 -1.12 4.06
CA LYS A 113 -1.32 -2.52 4.10
C LYS A 113 -2.48 -3.50 4.21
N MET A 114 -3.51 -3.17 4.99
CA MET A 114 -4.71 -4.00 5.12
C MET A 114 -5.51 -4.04 3.82
N ALA A 115 -5.76 -2.89 3.20
CA ALA A 115 -6.45 -2.80 1.92
C ALA A 115 -5.67 -3.51 0.81
N TRP A 116 -4.33 -3.41 0.80
CA TRP A 116 -3.48 -4.17 -0.10
C TRP A 116 -3.63 -5.67 0.08
N LEU A 117 -3.65 -6.16 1.33
CA LEU A 117 -3.83 -7.58 1.62
C LEU A 117 -5.23 -8.07 1.23
N GLU A 118 -6.26 -7.25 1.44
CA GLU A 118 -7.64 -7.54 1.04
C GLU A 118 -7.78 -7.60 -0.48
N ALA A 119 -7.30 -6.58 -1.19
CA ALA A 119 -7.27 -6.51 -2.65
C ALA A 119 -6.47 -7.67 -3.28
N MET A 120 -5.33 -8.03 -2.68
CA MET A 120 -4.58 -9.21 -3.11
C MET A 120 -5.35 -10.51 -2.87
N GLY A 121 -6.22 -10.56 -1.85
CA GLY A 121 -7.17 -11.64 -1.64
C GLY A 121 -8.08 -11.81 -2.86
N GLU A 122 -8.67 -10.72 -3.36
CA GLU A 122 -9.50 -10.74 -4.57
C GLU A 122 -8.72 -11.24 -5.79
N HIS A 123 -7.46 -10.81 -5.95
CA HIS A 123 -6.61 -11.33 -7.03
C HIS A 123 -6.39 -12.84 -6.92
N TYR A 124 -6.16 -13.37 -5.72
CA TYR A 124 -5.99 -14.82 -5.53
C TYR A 124 -7.29 -15.60 -5.75
N GLU A 125 -8.43 -15.03 -5.38
CA GLU A 125 -9.75 -15.60 -5.68
C GLU A 125 -9.99 -15.62 -7.19
N TYR A 126 -9.72 -14.52 -7.90
CA TYR A 126 -9.78 -14.44 -9.36
C TYR A 126 -8.91 -15.50 -10.04
N LEU A 127 -7.66 -15.67 -9.58
CA LEU A 127 -6.77 -16.72 -10.11
C LEU A 127 -7.32 -18.14 -9.91
N SER A 128 -8.13 -18.36 -8.87
CA SER A 128 -8.71 -19.68 -8.58
C SER A 128 -9.84 -20.05 -9.56
N ASP A 129 -10.52 -19.05 -10.12
CA ASP A 129 -11.69 -19.23 -11.01
C ASP A 129 -11.34 -19.39 -12.50
N LYS A 130 -10.06 -19.57 -12.83
CA LYS A 130 -9.48 -19.64 -14.19
C LYS A 130 -9.66 -18.34 -14.99
N PRO A 131 -8.60 -17.52 -15.08
CA PRO A 131 -8.57 -16.28 -15.84
C PRO A 131 -9.08 -16.41 -17.28
N GLY A 132 -9.80 -15.39 -17.77
CA GLY A 132 -10.35 -15.35 -19.12
C GLY A 132 -9.33 -15.14 -20.25
N GLY A 133 -8.06 -14.86 -19.92
CA GLY A 133 -6.97 -14.68 -20.89
C GLY A 133 -7.11 -13.45 -21.79
N ARG A 134 -7.76 -12.39 -21.30
CA ARG A 134 -7.95 -11.12 -22.01
C ARG A 134 -7.29 -9.97 -21.26
N VAL A 135 -6.87 -8.94 -22.00
CA VAL A 135 -6.32 -7.71 -21.41
C VAL A 135 -7.41 -6.91 -20.71
N GLN A 136 -8.61 -6.86 -21.28
CA GLN A 136 -9.78 -6.22 -20.66
C GLN A 136 -10.02 -6.73 -19.23
N GLY A 137 -10.30 -5.82 -18.31
CA GLY A 137 -10.68 -6.13 -16.94
C GLY A 137 -10.23 -5.09 -15.93
N SER A 138 -10.40 -5.43 -14.66
CA SER A 138 -10.01 -4.59 -13.53
C SER A 138 -8.72 -5.09 -12.90
N TYR A 139 -7.86 -4.15 -12.55
CA TYR A 139 -6.57 -4.40 -11.92
C TYR A 139 -6.41 -3.51 -10.69
N ILE A 140 -5.84 -4.09 -9.64
CA ILE A 140 -5.31 -3.33 -8.50
C ILE A 140 -3.86 -2.99 -8.81
N ILE A 141 -3.45 -1.77 -8.48
CA ILE A 141 -2.11 -1.26 -8.76
C ILE A 141 -1.29 -1.16 -7.48
N LYS A 142 -0.02 -1.50 -7.58
CA LYS A 142 1.03 -1.23 -6.61
C LYS A 142 2.05 -0.27 -7.21
N CYS A 143 2.19 0.90 -6.63
CA CYS A 143 3.28 1.83 -6.93
C CYS A 143 3.94 2.23 -5.60
N ASP A 144 5.23 1.93 -5.43
CA ASP A 144 5.94 2.11 -4.16
C ASP A 144 6.53 3.54 -4.05
N GLU A 145 6.71 4.19 -5.19
CA GLU A 145 7.26 5.54 -5.38
C GLU A 145 6.25 6.63 -4.98
N LEU A 146 4.96 6.31 -5.04
CA LEU A 146 3.89 7.20 -4.64
C LEU A 146 3.83 7.32 -3.11
N GLN A 147 4.26 8.46 -2.60
CA GLN A 147 3.95 8.89 -1.25
C GLN A 147 2.49 9.37 -1.23
N PHE A 148 1.61 8.57 -0.63
CA PHE A 148 0.23 9.02 -0.45
C PHE A 148 0.18 10.22 0.49
N ARG A 149 -0.70 11.15 0.16
CA ARG A 149 -1.14 12.22 1.04
C ARG A 149 -1.54 11.63 2.40
N ASN A 150 -1.00 12.21 3.49
CA ASN A 150 -1.18 11.73 4.87
C ASN A 150 -2.65 11.71 5.35
N ASP A 151 -3.58 12.22 4.55
CA ASP A 151 -5.01 12.36 4.80
C ASP A 151 -5.89 11.37 4.03
N TYR A 152 -5.32 10.43 3.28
CA TYR A 152 -6.05 9.21 2.91
C TYR A 152 -6.25 8.36 4.18
N GLU A 153 -7.27 8.72 4.95
CA GLU A 153 -7.74 7.92 6.10
C GLU A 153 -8.38 6.61 5.64
N HIS A 154 -8.67 6.48 4.35
CA HIS A 154 -9.24 5.31 3.70
C HIS A 154 -8.15 4.76 2.80
N GLY A 155 -7.69 3.54 3.06
CA GLY A 155 -6.65 2.88 2.28
C GLY A 155 -7.14 2.50 0.89
N GLU A 156 -7.66 3.45 0.13
CA GLU A 156 -8.17 3.27 -1.21
C GLU A 156 -7.02 2.77 -2.10
N MET A 157 -7.31 1.68 -2.79
CA MET A 157 -6.34 0.98 -3.60
C MET A 157 -6.32 1.61 -4.98
N GLN A 158 -5.10 1.89 -5.46
CA GLN A 158 -4.88 2.34 -6.83
C GLN A 158 -5.42 1.30 -7.81
N ARG A 159 -5.96 1.77 -8.92
CA ARG A 159 -6.81 0.95 -9.78
C ARG A 159 -6.61 1.28 -11.25
N LEU A 160 -6.67 0.25 -12.08
CA LEU A 160 -6.71 0.36 -13.54
C LEU A 160 -7.87 -0.47 -14.05
N ASP A 161 -8.79 0.15 -14.78
CA ASP A 161 -9.85 -0.54 -15.50
C ASP A 161 -9.56 -0.45 -16.99
N ILE A 162 -9.25 -1.58 -17.64
CA ILE A 162 -8.92 -1.64 -19.07
C ILE A 162 -10.13 -2.10 -19.87
N PHE A 163 -10.42 -1.39 -20.94
CA PHE A 163 -11.56 -1.58 -21.83
C PHE A 163 -11.08 -1.88 -23.25
N GLU A 164 -11.72 -2.85 -23.90
CA GLU A 164 -11.60 -3.05 -25.35
C GLU A 164 -12.85 -2.44 -26.02
N ARG A 165 -12.67 -1.38 -26.82
CA ARG A 165 -13.73 -0.73 -27.61
C ARG A 165 -13.35 -0.72 -29.08
N ASP A 166 -14.07 -1.49 -29.91
CA ASP A 166 -13.84 -1.58 -31.35
C ASP A 166 -12.36 -1.86 -31.70
N GLU A 167 -11.63 -0.86 -32.21
CA GLU A 167 -10.21 -0.94 -32.58
C GLU A 167 -9.27 -0.29 -31.55
N VAL A 168 -9.81 0.24 -30.45
CA VAL A 168 -9.07 1.01 -29.44
C VAL A 168 -9.13 0.31 -28.09
N THR A 169 -7.96 0.16 -27.46
CA THR A 169 -7.89 -0.21 -26.04
C THR A 169 -7.70 1.07 -25.24
N CYS A 170 -8.57 1.32 -24.28
CA CYS A 170 -8.46 2.45 -23.36
C CYS A 170 -8.54 1.98 -21.91
N ALA A 171 -8.12 2.82 -20.97
CA ALA A 171 -8.24 2.49 -19.55
C ALA A 171 -8.53 3.73 -18.70
N ASN A 172 -9.26 3.55 -17.61
CA ASN A 172 -9.33 4.53 -16.54
C ASN A 172 -8.27 4.17 -15.50
N ILE A 173 -7.51 5.15 -15.03
CA ILE A 173 -6.45 4.94 -14.06
C ILE A 173 -6.59 5.86 -12.86
N GLU A 174 -6.44 5.28 -11.68
CA GLU A 174 -6.32 5.97 -10.41
C GLU A 174 -5.00 5.58 -9.73
N LEU A 175 -4.05 6.50 -9.73
CA LEU A 175 -2.71 6.35 -9.18
C LEU A 175 -2.50 7.34 -8.02
N GLY A 176 -3.27 7.18 -6.95
CA GLY A 176 -3.09 7.89 -5.68
C GLY A 176 -3.47 9.38 -5.77
N GLU A 177 -2.56 10.21 -6.26
CA GLU A 177 -2.82 11.63 -6.50
C GLU A 177 -3.14 11.94 -7.97
N LEU A 178 -3.07 10.94 -8.87
CA LEU A 178 -3.36 11.09 -10.29
C LEU A 178 -4.64 10.32 -10.65
N ASP A 179 -5.59 10.99 -11.28
CA ASP A 179 -6.77 10.39 -11.92
C ASP A 179 -6.72 10.70 -13.42
N GLY A 180 -6.97 9.70 -14.28
CA GLY A 180 -6.77 9.86 -15.70
C GLY A 180 -7.35 8.76 -16.60
N VAL A 181 -7.15 8.97 -17.89
CA VAL A 181 -7.52 8.09 -18.98
C VAL A 181 -6.31 7.74 -19.82
N MET A 182 -6.17 6.46 -20.17
CA MET A 182 -5.09 5.93 -20.99
C MET A 182 -5.61 5.45 -22.34
N LEU A 183 -4.86 5.71 -23.40
CA LEU A 183 -4.96 4.98 -24.67
C LEU A 183 -3.84 3.94 -24.69
N LEU A 184 -4.14 2.70 -25.09
CA LEU A 184 -3.18 1.59 -25.13
C LEU A 184 -3.08 1.00 -26.54
N SER A 185 -1.87 0.64 -26.94
CA SER A 185 -1.61 -0.04 -28.22
C SER A 185 -0.31 -0.84 -28.17
N THR A 186 -0.27 -1.98 -28.86
CA THR A 186 0.98 -2.72 -29.07
C THR A 186 1.89 -2.09 -30.13
N ASN A 187 1.40 -1.04 -30.81
CA ASN A 187 2.10 -0.30 -31.86
C ASN A 187 2.10 1.20 -31.52
N ASP A 188 3.28 1.72 -31.15
CA ASP A 188 3.48 3.12 -30.77
C ASP A 188 3.11 4.10 -31.90
N SER A 189 3.38 3.76 -33.17
CA SER A 189 2.99 4.61 -34.30
C SER A 189 1.47 4.64 -34.53
N ALA A 190 0.76 3.55 -34.20
CA ALA A 190 -0.70 3.53 -34.24
C ALA A 190 -1.28 4.35 -33.08
N LEU A 191 -0.62 4.33 -31.93
CA LEU A 191 -0.98 5.14 -30.77
C LEU A 191 -0.81 6.63 -31.03
N ASP A 192 0.30 7.03 -31.65
CA ASP A 192 0.52 8.40 -32.13
C ASP A 192 -0.62 8.82 -33.06
N ALA A 193 -0.95 8.00 -34.07
CA ALA A 193 -2.02 8.32 -35.01
C ALA A 193 -3.39 8.45 -34.32
N LEU A 194 -3.66 7.60 -33.33
CA LEU A 194 -4.89 7.64 -32.54
C LEU A 194 -4.98 8.91 -31.69
N GLU A 195 -3.92 9.26 -30.97
CA GLU A 195 -3.82 10.50 -30.20
C GLU A 195 -4.06 11.72 -31.10
N HIS A 196 -3.40 11.77 -32.26
CA HIS A 196 -3.58 12.84 -33.24
C HIS A 196 -5.02 12.90 -33.79
N SER A 197 -5.73 11.77 -33.87
CA SER A 197 -7.11 11.75 -34.36
C SER A 197 -8.10 12.42 -33.40
N TYR A 198 -7.83 12.36 -32.09
CA TYR A 198 -8.61 13.09 -31.09
C TYR A 198 -8.32 14.59 -31.14
N ASP A 199 -7.06 14.98 -31.31
CA ASP A 199 -6.67 16.39 -31.37
C ASP A 199 -7.18 17.10 -32.65
N MET A 200 -7.36 16.39 -33.76
CA MET A 200 -7.86 16.95 -35.03
C MET A 200 -9.34 17.31 -35.02
N ASN A 201 -10.12 16.72 -34.10
CA ASN A 201 -11.54 17.03 -33.96
C ASN A 201 -11.77 18.31 -33.14
N ASP A 202 -10.72 18.87 -32.53
CA ASP A 202 -10.76 20.14 -31.82
C ASP A 202 -10.22 21.28 -32.70
N PRO A 203 -11.07 22.21 -33.17
CA PRO A 203 -10.66 23.32 -34.02
C PRO A 203 -9.76 24.37 -33.33
N ASN A 204 -9.56 24.27 -32.01
CA ASN A 204 -8.74 25.20 -31.22
C ASN A 204 -7.36 24.64 -30.81
N VAL A 205 -7.08 23.35 -31.05
CA VAL A 205 -5.81 22.73 -30.61
C VAL A 205 -4.66 23.13 -31.54
N THR A 206 -3.72 23.92 -31.01
CA THR A 206 -2.36 23.99 -31.56
C THR A 206 -1.69 22.65 -31.33
N PHE A 207 -1.52 21.82 -32.37
CA PHE A 207 -0.76 20.55 -32.39
C PHE A 207 0.20 20.39 -31.19
N ARG A 208 -0.27 19.79 -30.09
CA ARG A 208 0.58 19.53 -28.92
C ARG A 208 1.05 18.10 -29.03
N LYS A 209 2.12 17.93 -29.80
CA LYS A 209 2.85 16.67 -29.84
C LYS A 209 3.40 16.42 -28.44
N CYS A 210 3.16 15.24 -27.89
CA CYS A 210 3.96 14.61 -26.83
C CYS A 210 5.38 15.21 -26.77
N ASN A 211 5.74 15.92 -25.69
CA ASN A 211 7.07 16.53 -25.56
C ASN A 211 8.16 15.47 -25.78
N PRO A 212 8.98 15.56 -26.84
CA PRO A 212 9.96 14.53 -27.16
C PRO A 212 11.03 14.34 -26.07
N GLU A 213 11.21 15.32 -25.16
CA GLU A 213 12.12 15.21 -24.02
C GLU A 213 11.54 14.35 -22.88
N THR A 214 10.22 14.27 -22.71
CA THR A 214 9.54 13.44 -21.68
C THR A 214 8.88 12.18 -22.25
N CYS A 215 8.58 12.18 -23.55
CA CYS A 215 7.79 11.16 -24.26
C CYS A 215 8.63 10.01 -24.84
N THR A 216 9.87 9.85 -24.36
CA THR A 216 10.58 8.60 -24.57
C THR A 216 10.07 7.63 -23.52
N ALA A 217 9.33 6.60 -23.95
CA ALA A 217 8.95 5.50 -23.05
C ALA A 217 10.21 5.04 -22.30
N PRO A 218 10.19 4.98 -20.95
CA PRO A 218 11.35 4.61 -20.17
C PRO A 218 12.00 3.33 -20.72
N THR A 219 13.33 3.29 -20.76
CA THR A 219 13.99 2.03 -21.12
C THR A 219 13.66 1.00 -20.05
N PRO A 220 13.02 -0.12 -20.41
CA PRO A 220 12.64 -1.12 -19.41
C PRO A 220 13.91 -1.64 -18.74
N LYS A 221 13.87 -1.73 -17.40
CA LYS A 221 14.98 -2.28 -16.58
C LYS A 221 15.19 -3.80 -16.79
N TRP A 222 14.48 -4.40 -17.75
CA TRP A 222 14.43 -5.83 -18.03
C TRP A 222 14.23 -6.10 -19.53
N SER A 223 14.44 -7.36 -19.96
CA SER A 223 14.38 -7.76 -21.38
C SER A 223 12.95 -8.13 -21.82
N PRO A 224 12.32 -7.38 -22.75
CA PRO A 224 10.91 -7.58 -23.10
C PRO A 224 10.63 -8.85 -23.89
N THR A 225 9.43 -9.41 -23.71
CA THR A 225 8.81 -10.41 -24.57
C THR A 225 7.85 -9.74 -25.57
N THR A 226 8.08 -9.92 -26.86
CA THR A 226 7.53 -9.09 -27.97
C THR A 226 6.03 -9.24 -28.29
N GLY A 227 5.20 -9.80 -27.40
CA GLY A 227 3.75 -9.94 -27.62
C GLY A 227 2.87 -9.48 -26.47
N ARG A 228 3.47 -8.95 -25.39
CA ARG A 228 2.77 -8.63 -24.14
C ARG A 228 2.99 -7.18 -23.69
N ARG A 229 3.64 -6.38 -24.52
CA ARG A 229 3.95 -4.98 -24.24
C ARG A 229 2.95 -4.07 -24.97
N PHE A 230 2.37 -3.16 -24.21
CA PHE A 230 1.48 -2.11 -24.65
C PHE A 230 2.16 -0.77 -24.35
N PHE A 231 2.28 0.08 -25.35
CA PHE A 231 2.58 1.49 -25.17
C PHE A 231 1.29 2.19 -24.78
N PHE A 232 1.39 3.24 -23.96
CA PHE A 232 0.24 4.06 -23.63
C PHE A 232 0.52 5.56 -23.72
N ARG A 233 -0.57 6.31 -23.89
CA ARG A 233 -0.65 7.76 -23.69
C ARG A 233 -1.62 8.01 -22.55
N LEU A 234 -1.25 8.84 -21.58
CA LEU A 234 -2.04 9.16 -20.40
C LEU A 234 -2.38 10.65 -20.40
N ARG A 235 -3.68 10.98 -20.31
CA ARG A 235 -4.14 12.28 -19.86
C ARG A 235 -4.73 12.14 -18.47
N GLY A 236 -4.51 13.11 -17.61
CA GLY A 236 -5.04 13.07 -16.26
C GLY A 236 -4.93 14.40 -15.56
N LYS A 237 -5.33 14.41 -14.30
CA LYS A 237 -5.19 15.56 -13.40
C LYS A 237 -4.68 15.10 -12.06
N GLU A 238 -3.92 15.97 -11.42
CA GLU A 238 -3.59 15.80 -10.02
C GLU A 238 -4.86 16.08 -9.19
N ILE A 239 -5.27 15.13 -8.36
CA ILE A 239 -6.48 15.20 -7.53
C ILE A 239 -6.37 16.33 -6.50
N ALA A 240 -5.16 16.56 -5.96
CA ALA A 240 -4.95 17.52 -4.88
C ALA A 240 -4.98 18.98 -5.35
N SER A 241 -4.32 19.29 -6.45
CA SER A 241 -4.27 20.64 -7.02
C SER A 241 -5.41 20.91 -8.01
N GLY A 242 -5.98 19.85 -8.60
CA GLY A 242 -6.89 19.94 -9.73
C GLY A 242 -6.18 20.27 -11.04
N GLU A 243 -4.85 20.38 -11.07
CA GLU A 243 -4.09 20.74 -12.26
C GLU A 243 -4.09 19.56 -13.25
N THR A 244 -4.58 19.83 -14.46
CA THR A 244 -4.51 18.88 -15.58
C THR A 244 -3.09 18.79 -16.11
N VAL A 245 -2.66 17.57 -16.45
CA VAL A 245 -1.39 17.37 -17.13
C VAL A 245 -1.50 17.97 -18.53
N SER A 246 -0.63 18.93 -18.83
CA SER A 246 -0.74 19.81 -20.01
C SER A 246 -0.56 19.09 -21.34
N GLU A 247 0.21 18.00 -21.32
CA GLU A 247 0.55 17.18 -22.46
C GLU A 247 0.39 15.70 -22.07
N PRO A 248 -0.04 14.82 -22.99
CA PRO A 248 -0.16 13.40 -22.67
C PRO A 248 1.18 12.80 -22.27
N GLU A 249 1.20 12.05 -21.17
CA GLU A 249 2.39 11.33 -20.72
C GLU A 249 2.50 9.99 -21.42
N CYS A 250 3.72 9.60 -21.75
CA CYS A 250 4.02 8.32 -22.38
C CYS A 250 4.50 7.30 -21.37
N GLY A 251 4.19 6.05 -21.63
CA GLY A 251 4.80 4.94 -20.93
C GLY A 251 4.47 3.62 -21.59
N ASP A 252 4.76 2.55 -20.87
CA ASP A 252 4.43 1.21 -21.32
C ASP A 252 4.05 0.29 -20.18
N ILE A 253 3.24 -0.72 -20.51
CA ILE A 253 2.82 -1.82 -19.66
C ILE A 253 3.26 -3.11 -20.33
N GLU A 254 3.92 -3.99 -19.59
CA GLU A 254 4.26 -5.33 -20.07
C GLU A 254 3.69 -6.41 -19.16
N PHE A 255 2.84 -7.26 -19.74
CA PHE A 255 2.22 -8.39 -19.05
C PHE A 255 3.20 -9.53 -18.84
N LEU A 256 3.21 -10.08 -17.63
CA LEU A 256 4.16 -11.09 -17.18
C LEU A 256 3.73 -12.53 -17.50
N ASP A 257 2.46 -12.72 -17.86
CA ASP A 257 1.85 -14.00 -18.18
C ASP A 257 0.92 -13.90 -19.39
N ASP A 258 0.59 -15.06 -19.99
CA ASP A 258 -0.30 -15.14 -21.17
C ASP A 258 -1.77 -14.92 -20.82
N ASP A 259 -2.11 -15.01 -19.54
CA ASP A 259 -3.47 -14.84 -19.03
C ASP A 259 -3.77 -13.37 -18.68
N PHE A 260 -2.80 -12.47 -18.92
CA PHE A 260 -2.84 -11.05 -18.61
C PHE A 260 -3.18 -10.75 -17.14
N THR A 261 -2.77 -11.61 -16.21
CA THR A 261 -3.14 -11.47 -14.79
C THR A 261 -2.25 -10.50 -14.03
N LYS A 262 -1.04 -10.27 -14.53
CA LYS A 262 -0.04 -9.39 -13.90
C LYS A 262 0.73 -8.62 -14.93
N PHE A 263 1.09 -7.38 -14.59
CA PHE A 263 1.97 -6.57 -15.44
C PHE A 263 2.92 -5.70 -14.62
N VAL A 264 3.95 -5.21 -15.28
CA VAL A 264 4.79 -4.10 -14.82
C VAL A 264 4.62 -2.95 -15.80
N GLY A 265 4.34 -1.76 -15.29
CA GLY A 265 4.23 -0.53 -16.04
C GLY A 265 5.33 0.45 -15.67
N ASN A 266 5.70 1.32 -16.61
CA ASN A 266 6.62 2.43 -16.39
C ASN A 266 6.01 3.70 -16.96
N ILE A 267 6.09 4.78 -16.20
CA ILE A 267 5.57 6.09 -16.60
C ILE A 267 6.47 7.23 -16.15
N ASN A 268 6.54 8.29 -16.94
CA ASN A 268 7.05 9.58 -16.51
C ASN A 268 5.85 10.46 -16.16
N VAL A 269 5.76 10.96 -14.92
CA VAL A 269 4.71 11.93 -14.56
C VAL A 269 5.39 13.13 -13.88
N PRO A 270 5.19 14.37 -14.37
CA PRO A 270 5.95 15.55 -13.98
C PRO A 270 6.04 15.81 -12.46
N PHE A 271 5.05 15.36 -11.68
CA PHE A 271 5.01 15.52 -10.22
C PHE A 271 5.27 14.23 -9.43
N MET A 272 5.29 13.04 -10.07
CA MET A 272 5.58 11.77 -9.40
C MET A 272 7.04 11.32 -9.58
N GLY A 273 7.77 11.97 -10.48
CA GLY A 273 9.16 11.66 -10.81
C GLY A 273 9.32 11.01 -12.18
N GLU A 274 10.58 10.75 -12.52
CA GLU A 274 10.96 10.04 -13.75
C GLU A 274 10.99 8.53 -13.52
N GLU A 275 10.59 7.75 -14.52
CA GLU A 275 10.63 6.29 -14.54
C GLU A 275 9.92 5.62 -13.34
N VAL A 276 8.72 6.09 -13.02
CA VAL A 276 7.88 5.51 -11.97
C VAL A 276 7.43 4.12 -12.40
N GLU A 277 7.90 3.10 -11.68
CA GLU A 277 7.46 1.71 -11.86
C GLU A 277 6.13 1.51 -11.11
N PHE A 278 5.19 0.82 -11.74
CA PHE A 278 3.99 0.34 -11.06
C PHE A 278 3.65 -1.08 -11.51
N ARG A 279 2.88 -1.80 -10.70
CA ARG A 279 2.53 -3.20 -10.95
C ARG A 279 1.05 -3.40 -10.86
N GLY A 280 0.47 -4.08 -11.84
CA GLY A 280 -0.95 -4.41 -11.84
C GLY A 280 -1.21 -5.88 -11.54
N PHE A 281 -2.31 -6.14 -10.86
CA PHE A 281 -2.80 -7.48 -10.54
C PHE A 281 -4.29 -7.56 -10.87
N LYS A 282 -4.67 -8.46 -11.77
CA LYS A 282 -6.04 -8.56 -12.26
C LYS A 282 -6.96 -9.15 -11.19
N VAL A 283 -8.10 -8.51 -10.95
CA VAL A 283 -9.11 -8.94 -9.98
C VAL A 283 -10.45 -9.29 -10.63
N SER A 284 -10.67 -8.88 -11.88
CA SER A 284 -11.88 -9.18 -12.64
C SER A 284 -11.63 -9.11 -14.15
N ASP A 285 -12.30 -9.95 -14.95
CA ASP A 285 -12.36 -9.84 -16.42
C ASP A 285 -13.34 -8.73 -16.88
N THR A 286 -14.18 -8.24 -15.98
CA THR A 286 -15.14 -7.16 -16.25
C THR A 286 -14.66 -5.89 -15.54
N PRO A 287 -14.37 -4.81 -16.29
CA PRO A 287 -14.08 -3.50 -15.71
C PRO A 287 -15.21 -3.05 -14.79
N LEU A 288 -14.90 -2.38 -13.66
CA LEU A 288 -15.96 -1.93 -12.75
C LEU A 288 -16.61 -0.62 -13.18
N ASP A 289 -15.87 0.25 -13.88
CA ASP A 289 -16.37 1.54 -14.33
C ASP A 289 -16.75 1.52 -15.82
N GLN A 290 -17.23 2.65 -16.34
CA GLN A 290 -17.31 2.91 -17.77
C GLN A 290 -16.07 3.70 -18.21
N PRO A 291 -15.53 3.48 -19.41
CA PRO A 291 -14.36 4.22 -19.87
C PRO A 291 -14.70 5.70 -20.01
N CYS A 292 -13.84 6.53 -19.45
CA CYS A 292 -13.89 7.98 -19.60
C CYS A 292 -13.55 8.38 -21.04
N ASP A 293 -14.14 9.48 -21.51
CA ASP A 293 -13.76 10.05 -22.79
C ASP A 293 -12.37 10.67 -22.72
N TRP A 294 -11.56 10.47 -23.75
CA TRP A 294 -10.19 11.00 -23.84
C TRP A 294 -10.14 12.53 -23.67
N GLU A 295 -11.17 13.23 -24.15
CA GLU A 295 -11.30 14.68 -24.08
C GLU A 295 -11.67 15.19 -22.68
N TYR A 296 -12.11 14.32 -21.76
CA TYR A 296 -12.52 14.72 -20.41
C TYR A 296 -11.38 15.40 -19.62
N PHE A 297 -10.15 14.99 -19.86
CA PHE A 297 -8.95 15.57 -19.24
C PHE A 297 -8.22 16.56 -20.16
N SER A 298 -8.89 17.11 -21.17
CA SER A 298 -8.33 18.19 -22.00
C SER A 298 -8.44 19.54 -21.28
N PHE A 299 -7.52 20.46 -21.59
CA PHE A 299 -7.34 21.74 -20.90
C PHE A 299 -8.51 22.74 -21.11
N GLU A 300 -9.42 22.46 -22.06
CA GLU A 300 -10.61 23.27 -22.31
C GLU A 300 -11.84 22.59 -21.71
N GLU A 301 -12.24 22.94 -20.49
CA GLU A 301 -13.54 22.54 -19.97
C GLU A 301 -14.66 23.06 -20.89
N PRO A 302 -15.57 22.22 -21.41
CA PRO A 302 -16.95 22.65 -21.54
C PRO A 302 -17.52 22.71 -20.12
N VAL A 303 -18.06 23.88 -19.76
CA VAL A 303 -18.72 24.25 -18.48
C VAL A 303 -19.86 23.31 -18.03
N ASN A 304 -20.05 22.14 -18.66
CA ASN A 304 -21.12 21.19 -18.39
C ASN A 304 -20.69 19.71 -18.36
N SER A 305 -19.39 19.39 -18.28
CA SER A 305 -18.98 17.99 -18.07
C SER A 305 -19.34 17.57 -16.64
N ARG A 306 -20.50 16.93 -16.49
CA ARG A 306 -20.87 16.26 -15.25
C ARG A 306 -19.80 15.20 -15.01
N ARG A 307 -19.29 15.19 -13.78
CA ARG A 307 -18.52 14.10 -13.17
C ARG A 307 -18.96 12.76 -13.78
N CYS A 308 -18.02 11.85 -14.06
CA CYS A 308 -18.36 10.43 -14.19
C CYS A 308 -18.93 10.00 -12.82
N GLU A 309 -20.21 10.28 -12.58
CA GLU A 309 -20.87 9.98 -11.32
C GLU A 309 -20.97 8.47 -11.25
N HIS A 310 -20.17 7.89 -10.35
CA HIS A 310 -20.25 6.50 -9.94
C HIS A 310 -21.72 6.15 -9.71
N GLY A 311 -22.24 5.24 -10.54
CA GLY A 311 -23.61 4.78 -10.48
C GLY A 311 -23.87 3.98 -9.21
N PHE A 312 -24.19 4.67 -8.12
CA PHE A 312 -25.07 4.15 -7.07
C PHE A 312 -26.45 4.78 -7.29
N GLU A 313 -27.21 4.25 -8.24
CA GLU A 313 -28.66 4.44 -8.22
C GLU A 313 -29.22 3.57 -7.10
N GLY A 314 -29.24 4.14 -5.89
CA GLY A 314 -30.10 3.66 -4.83
C GLY A 314 -31.54 3.94 -5.19
N GLU A 315 -32.32 2.88 -5.36
CA GLU A 315 -33.78 2.92 -5.33
C GLU A 315 -34.23 3.70 -4.09
N PHE A 316 -34.99 4.77 -4.31
CA PHE A 316 -35.94 5.27 -3.33
C PHE A 316 -37.33 5.27 -3.96
N GLU A 317 -38.26 4.68 -3.21
CA GLU A 317 -39.66 4.33 -3.52
C GLU A 317 -40.48 5.35 -4.34
#